data_AF-A0A429PFD7-F1
#
_entry.id   AF-A0A429PFD7-F1
#
_cell.length_a   1.000
_cell.length_b   1.000
_cell.length_c   1.000
_cell.angle_alpha   90.00
_cell.angle_beta   90.00
_cell.angle_gamma   90.00
#
_symmetry.space_group_name_H-M   'P 1'
#
loop_
_entity.id
_entity.type
_entity.pdbx_description
1 polymer ?
#
loop_
_entity_poly.entity_id
_entity_poly.type
_entity_poly.pdbx_seq_one_letter_code
_entity_poly.pdbx_strand_id
1 'polypeptide(L)'
;MSADLVAAAYAEPRLRQLFPWIGMWELHFSRCTEQRWTWDVPYVGPTAAGPGHTGPYYVEGPSRTRRIGEAGTAREAVAMVVERLPPGCGPAFVGTPGELATHEGAKEA
;
A
#
# COMPACT_ATOMS: atom_id res chain seq x y z
N MET A 1 3.24 13.34 4.40
CA MET A 1 3.93 12.18 3.82
C MET A 1 5.41 12.49 3.79
N SER A 2 6.23 11.62 4.38
CA SER A 2 7.67 11.83 4.47
C SER A 2 8.40 11.29 3.23
N ALA A 3 9.50 11.95 2.85
CA ALA A 3 10.27 11.57 1.65
C ALA A 3 10.98 10.21 1.81
N ASP A 4 11.38 9.85 3.04
CA ASP A 4 12.01 8.57 3.35
C ASP A 4 11.04 7.40 3.17
N LEU A 5 9.75 7.57 3.50
CA LEU A 5 8.72 6.55 3.29
C LEU A 5 8.49 6.29 1.80
N VAL A 6 8.37 7.35 1.00
CA VAL A 6 8.23 7.21 -0.46
C VAL A 6 9.46 6.54 -1.07
N ALA A 7 10.67 6.93 -0.64
CA ALA A 7 11.92 6.34 -1.12
C ALA A 7 12.04 4.85 -0.73
N ALA A 8 11.67 4.49 0.49
CA ALA A 8 11.68 3.11 0.97
C ALA A 8 10.67 2.24 0.20
N ALA A 9 9.46 2.76 -0.02
CA ALA A 9 8.44 2.07 -0.82
C ALA A 9 8.88 1.87 -2.27
N TYR A 10 9.45 2.90 -2.90
CA TYR A 10 9.94 2.81 -4.26
C TYR A 10 11.13 1.84 -4.42
N ALA A 11 11.96 1.71 -3.38
CA ALA A 11 13.08 0.76 -3.38
C ALA A 11 12.61 -0.71 -3.45
N GLU A 12 11.48 -1.05 -2.85
CA GLU A 12 10.90 -2.41 -2.92
C GLU A 12 10.27 -2.69 -4.30
N PRO A 13 10.79 -3.65 -5.08
CA PRO A 13 10.29 -3.93 -6.42
C PRO A 13 8.80 -4.30 -6.48
N ARG A 14 8.29 -5.04 -5.48
CA ARG A 14 6.86 -5.45 -5.46
C ARG A 14 5.92 -4.26 -5.29
N LEU A 15 6.28 -3.29 -4.46
CA LEU A 15 5.47 -2.08 -4.25
C LEU A 15 5.60 -1.10 -5.41
N ARG A 16 6.77 -1.00 -6.03
CA ARG A 16 7.01 -0.16 -7.22
C ARG A 16 6.12 -0.52 -8.40
N GLN A 17 5.64 -1.76 -8.44
CA GLN A 17 4.75 -2.25 -9.48
C GLN A 17 3.27 -1.94 -9.22
N LEU A 18 2.91 -1.50 -8.01
CA LEU A 18 1.55 -1.13 -7.63
C LEU A 18 1.29 0.35 -7.88
N PHE A 19 0.02 0.72 -7.96
CA PHE A 19 -0.39 2.12 -8.11
C PHE A 19 -0.36 2.82 -6.75
N PRO A 20 0.57 3.79 -6.53
CA PRO A 20 0.61 4.52 -5.27
C PRO A 20 -0.46 5.60 -5.26
N TRP A 21 -1.13 5.77 -4.13
CA TRP A 21 -1.97 6.95 -3.90
C TRP A 21 -1.82 7.44 -2.46
N ILE A 22 -2.04 8.75 -2.28
CA ILE A 22 -1.84 9.43 -1.00
C ILE A 22 -3.15 10.07 -0.58
N GLY A 23 -3.55 9.84 0.67
CA GLY A 23 -4.71 10.48 1.29
C GLY A 23 -4.50 10.59 2.79
N MET A 24 -4.92 11.69 3.43
CA MET A 24 -4.77 11.89 4.89
C MET A 24 -3.33 11.68 5.41
N TRP A 25 -2.33 12.01 4.58
CA TRP A 25 -0.91 11.80 4.85
C TRP A 25 -0.45 10.33 4.90
N GLU A 26 -1.30 9.40 4.45
CA GLU A 26 -1.05 7.97 4.36
C GLU A 26 -0.60 7.57 2.96
N LEU A 27 0.27 6.55 2.87
CA LEU A 27 0.76 5.95 1.65
C LEU A 27 0.00 4.65 1.44
N HIS A 28 -0.82 4.64 0.40
CA HIS A 28 -1.61 3.49 -0.01
C HIS A 28 -1.09 2.93 -1.32
N PHE A 29 -1.41 1.65 -1.53
CA PHE A 29 -1.13 0.96 -2.78
C PHE A 29 -2.41 0.33 -3.30
N SER A 30 -2.62 0.44 -4.60
CA SER A 30 -3.70 -0.23 -5.29
C SER A 30 -3.17 -1.19 -6.34
N ARG A 31 -3.87 -2.32 -6.51
CA ARG A 31 -3.63 -3.27 -7.58
C ARG A 31 -4.29 -2.84 -8.90
N CYS A 32 -4.95 -1.68 -8.94
CA CYS A 32 -5.55 -1.12 -10.14
C CYS A 32 -5.25 0.38 -10.27
N THR A 33 -5.25 0.91 -11.50
CA THR A 33 -4.88 2.31 -11.76
C THR A 33 -6.05 3.28 -11.74
N GLU A 34 -7.29 2.81 -11.90
CA GLU A 34 -8.48 3.67 -11.97
C GLU A 34 -9.21 3.83 -10.63
N GLN A 35 -10.10 4.84 -10.56
CA GLN A 35 -10.84 5.20 -9.35
C GLN A 35 -11.72 4.05 -8.81
N ARG A 36 -11.98 4.13 -7.51
CA ARG A 36 -12.39 3.03 -6.60
C ARG A 36 -11.24 2.10 -6.22
N TRP A 37 -10.01 2.62 -6.11
CA TRP A 37 -8.79 1.90 -5.71
C TRP A 37 -9.05 0.68 -4.83
N THR A 38 -8.37 -0.43 -5.13
CA THR A 38 -8.39 -1.60 -4.26
C THR A 38 -7.94 -1.21 -2.84
N TRP A 39 -8.62 -1.79 -1.85
CA TRP A 39 -8.37 -1.58 -0.43
C TRP A 39 -7.81 -2.84 0.24
N ASP A 40 -7.21 -3.74 -0.52
CA ASP A 40 -6.74 -5.08 -0.12
C ASP A 40 -5.24 -5.15 0.17
N VAL A 41 -4.52 -4.04 0.01
CA VAL A 41 -3.11 -3.89 0.39
C VAL A 41 -3.02 -3.04 1.66
N PRO A 42 -2.20 -3.41 2.65
CA PRO A 42 -1.92 -2.55 3.79
C PRO A 42 -1.35 -1.19 3.41
N TYR A 43 -1.58 -0.19 4.24
CA TYR A 43 -1.10 1.16 4.02
C TYR A 43 -0.30 1.67 5.23
N VAL A 44 0.50 2.71 4.99
CA VAL A 44 1.40 3.29 6.01
C VAL A 44 1.01 4.73 6.28
N GLY A 45 0.82 5.08 7.55
CA GLY A 45 0.65 6.46 7.98
C GLY A 45 1.66 6.88 9.05
N PRO A 46 1.88 8.18 9.25
CA PRO A 46 2.73 8.69 10.33
C PRO A 46 2.01 8.61 11.69
N THR A 47 2.69 8.19 12.76
CA THR A 47 2.10 8.20 14.13
C THR A 47 2.11 9.60 14.76
N ALA A 48 3.03 10.46 14.35
CA ALA A 48 3.20 11.80 14.91
C ALA A 48 2.96 12.90 13.87
N ALA A 49 2.25 13.93 14.29
CA ALA A 49 2.10 15.19 13.56
C ALA A 49 3.32 16.09 13.81
N GLY A 50 4.48 15.69 13.28
CA GLY A 50 5.69 16.51 13.26
C GLY A 50 5.93 17.16 11.88
N PRO A 51 6.78 18.19 11.77
CA PRO A 51 7.21 18.73 10.49
C PRO A 51 7.78 17.61 9.61
N GLY A 52 7.21 17.43 8.41
CA GLY A 52 7.63 16.39 7.47
C GLY A 52 6.95 15.03 7.64
N HIS A 53 6.11 14.83 8.67
CA HIS A 53 5.46 13.54 8.94
C HIS A 53 6.45 12.36 9.01
N THR A 54 7.67 12.64 9.49
CA THR A 54 8.73 11.65 9.68
C THR A 54 8.74 11.21 11.12
N GLY A 55 8.92 9.92 11.38
CA GLY A 55 8.94 9.38 12.72
C GLY A 55 8.42 7.95 12.74
N PRO A 56 7.92 7.46 13.89
CA PRO A 56 7.29 6.17 13.91
C PRO A 56 6.13 6.15 12.92
N TYR A 57 5.99 5.02 12.25
CA TYR A 57 4.94 4.76 11.28
C TYR A 57 3.97 3.76 11.86
N TYR A 58 2.77 3.84 11.35
CA TYR A 58 1.68 2.99 11.71
C TYR A 58 1.31 2.22 10.43
N VAL A 59 1.08 0.92 10.56
CA VAL A 59 0.65 0.08 9.45
C VAL A 59 -0.75 -0.42 9.75
N GLU A 60 -1.65 -0.19 8.81
CA GLU A 60 -3.03 -0.65 8.89
C GLU A 60 -3.37 -1.52 7.70
N GLY A 61 -4.21 -2.50 7.98
CA GLY A 61 -4.66 -3.47 7.02
C GLY A 61 -5.75 -2.91 6.11
N PRO A 62 -6.17 -3.76 5.16
CA PRO A 62 -7.26 -3.51 4.25
C PRO A 62 -8.47 -2.79 4.87
N SER A 63 -8.99 -1.79 4.15
CA SER A 63 -10.17 -1.01 4.54
C SER A 63 -10.13 -0.33 5.92
N ARG A 64 -8.94 -0.09 6.50
CA ARG A 64 -8.76 0.49 7.85
C ARG A 64 -9.41 -0.32 8.98
N THR A 65 -9.70 -1.60 8.73
CA THR A 65 -10.45 -2.44 9.68
C THR A 65 -9.55 -3.19 10.66
N ARG A 66 -8.25 -3.26 10.38
CA ARG A 66 -7.29 -4.05 11.14
C ARG A 66 -6.03 -3.23 11.38
N ARG A 67 -5.65 -3.10 12.65
CA ARG A 67 -4.32 -2.61 13.03
C ARG A 67 -3.28 -3.72 12.78
N ILE A 68 -2.23 -3.43 12.00
CA ILE A 68 -1.12 -4.38 11.80
C ILE A 68 -0.03 -4.14 12.84
N GLY A 69 0.37 -2.88 13.05
CA GLY A 69 1.39 -2.55 14.04
C GLY A 69 2.01 -1.17 13.84
N GLU A 70 3.08 -0.94 14.60
CA GLU A 70 3.91 0.26 14.53
C GLU A 70 5.33 -0.11 14.11
N ALA A 71 5.96 0.78 13.36
CA ALA A 71 7.32 0.65 12.87
C ALA A 71 8.11 1.88 13.30
N GLY A 72 9.34 1.70 13.78
CA GLY A 72 10.20 2.82 14.13
C GLY A 72 10.76 3.54 12.91
N THR A 73 10.80 2.86 11.76
CA THR A 73 11.39 3.36 10.51
C THR A 73 10.54 3.08 9.29
N ALA A 74 10.78 3.84 8.21
CA ALA A 74 10.08 3.67 6.93
C ALA A 74 10.30 2.27 6.33
N ARG A 75 11.50 1.72 6.47
CA ARG A 75 11.84 0.37 5.94
C ARG A 75 11.08 -0.73 6.67
N GLU A 76 10.98 -0.64 8.00
CA GLU A 76 10.21 -1.58 8.80
C GLU A 76 8.72 -1.51 8.43
N ALA A 77 8.17 -0.31 8.26
CA ALA A 77 6.78 -0.14 7.82
C ALA A 77 6.52 -0.77 6.46
N VAL A 78 7.41 -0.53 5.49
CA VAL A 78 7.37 -1.14 4.15
C VAL A 78 7.45 -2.66 4.24
N ALA A 79 8.35 -3.22 5.06
CA ALA A 79 8.46 -4.66 5.25
C ALA A 79 7.14 -5.27 5.75
N MET A 80 6.46 -4.63 6.71
CA MET A 80 5.17 -5.10 7.21
C MET A 80 4.07 -5.14 6.13
N VAL A 81 4.04 -4.15 5.23
CA VAL A 81 3.12 -4.12 4.07
C VAL A 81 3.43 -5.28 3.13
N VAL A 82 4.71 -5.45 2.82
CA VAL A 82 5.21 -6.44 1.85
C VAL A 82 4.93 -7.87 2.28
N GLU A 83 5.12 -8.18 3.57
CA GLU A 83 4.78 -9.48 4.17
C GLU A 83 3.30 -9.84 4.05
N ARG A 84 2.43 -8.84 3.83
CA ARG A 84 0.98 -8.96 3.84
C ARG A 84 0.36 -8.60 2.50
N LEU A 85 1.16 -8.57 1.44
CA LEU A 85 0.63 -8.41 0.09
C LEU A 85 -0.31 -9.58 -0.25
N PRO A 86 -1.40 -9.34 -1.00
CA PRO A 86 -2.25 -10.41 -1.50
C PRO A 86 -1.44 -11.48 -2.25
N PRO A 87 -1.86 -12.76 -2.21
CA PRO A 87 -1.24 -13.80 -3.03
C PRO A 87 -1.32 -13.40 -4.51
N GLY A 88 -0.25 -13.65 -5.28
CA GLY A 88 -0.24 -13.33 -6.71
C GLY A 88 -0.26 -11.83 -7.02
N CYS A 89 0.01 -10.95 -6.04
CA CYS A 89 0.10 -9.51 -6.25
C CYS A 89 1.25 -9.17 -7.22
N GLY A 90 0.87 -8.89 -8.47
CA GLY A 90 1.76 -8.47 -9.55
C GLY A 90 1.61 -6.99 -9.91
N PRO A 91 2.02 -6.58 -11.12
CA PRO A 91 1.83 -5.20 -11.58
C PRO A 91 0.38 -4.74 -11.51
N ALA A 92 0.19 -3.46 -11.19
CA ALA A 92 -1.13 -2.85 -11.16
C ALA A 92 -1.84 -3.04 -12.50
N PHE A 93 -3.07 -3.54 -12.44
CA PHE A 93 -3.96 -3.70 -13.57
C PHE A 93 -4.41 -2.33 -14.08
N VAL A 94 -4.32 -2.13 -15.39
CA VAL A 94 -4.84 -0.92 -16.03
C VAL A 94 -6.35 -1.05 -16.13
N GLY A 95 -7.06 -0.35 -15.25
CA GLY A 95 -8.52 -0.39 -15.15
C GLY A 95 -9.03 -0.26 -13.72
N THR A 96 -10.29 -0.63 -13.52
CA THR A 96 -11.03 -0.57 -12.26
C THR A 96 -10.87 -1.87 -11.45
N PRO A 97 -11.22 -1.87 -10.14
CA PRO A 97 -11.24 -3.10 -9.35
C PRO A 97 -12.21 -4.16 -9.88
N GLY A 98 -13.33 -3.75 -10.48
CA GLY A 98 -14.33 -4.66 -11.03
C GLY A 98 -13.78 -5.43 -12.24
N GLU A 99 -13.02 -4.74 -13.09
CA GLU A 99 -12.33 -5.35 -14.23
C GLU A 99 -11.17 -6.25 -13.78
N LEU A 100 -10.41 -5.82 -12.75
CA LEU A 100 -9.40 -6.68 -12.13
C LEU A 100 -10.02 -7.99 -11.61
N ALA A 101 -11.12 -7.93 -10.87
CA ALA A 101 -11.79 -9.12 -10.35
C ALA A 101 -12.28 -10.06 -11.47
N THR A 102 -12.77 -9.49 -12.57
CA THR A 102 -13.19 -10.27 -13.76
C THR A 102 -12.00 -10.95 -14.42
N HIS A 103 -10.86 -10.24 -14.55
CA HIS A 103 -9.62 -10.77 -15.14
C HIS A 103 -8.99 -11.88 -14.30
N GLU A 104 -9.01 -11.75 -12.97
CA GLU A 104 -8.53 -12.78 -12.04
C GLU A 104 -9.42 -14.02 -12.10
N GLY A 105 -10.75 -13.87 -12.08
CA GLY A 105 -11.67 -14.99 -12.22
C GLY A 105 -11.56 -15.74 -13.56
N ALA A 106 -11.22 -15.04 -14.65
CA ALA A 106 -10.98 -15.66 -15.96
C ALA A 106 -9.65 -16.44 -16.04
N LYS A 107 -8.68 -16.18 -15.15
CA LYS A 107 -7.40 -16.92 -15.08
C LYS A 107 -7.50 -18.19 -14.23
N GLU A 108 -8.49 -18.26 -13.34
CA GLU A 108 -8.71 -19.39 -12.44
C GLU A 108 -9.68 -20.44 -13.02
N ALA A 109 -10.37 -20.12 -14.12
CA ALA A 109 -11.30 -20.99 -14.85
C ALA A 109 -10.60 -21.79 -15.97
#